data_AF-A0A090GMY4-F1
#
_entry.id   AF-A0A090GMY4-F1
#
_cell.length_a   1.000
_cell.length_b   1.000
_cell.length_c   1.000
_cell.angle_alpha   90.00
_cell.angle_beta   90.00
_cell.angle_gamma   90.00
#
_symmetry.space_group_name_H-M   'P 1'
#
loop_
_entity.id
_entity.type
_entity.pdbx_description
1 polymer ?
#
loop_
_entity_poly.entity_id
_entity_poly.type
_entity_poly.pdbx_seq_one_letter_code
_entity_poly.pdbx_strand_id
1 'polypeptide(L)' 'MTSANSPLAGKVALVTGASSGIGEATAAALAVEAKAGDVANMEAVTAEDIANAILSAVRQPPRANVNEILIRPTDQER' A
#
# COMPACT_ATOMS: atom_id res chain seq x y z
N MET A 1 -10.49 -27.95 11.93
CA MET A 1 -11.18 -26.75 11.43
C MET A 1 -11.11 -25.66 12.49
N THR A 2 -10.11 -24.79 12.44
CA THR A 2 -10.04 -23.56 13.24
C THR A 2 -9.22 -22.55 12.45
N SER A 3 -9.81 -21.98 11.40
CA SER A 3 -9.27 -20.74 10.83
C SER A 3 -9.59 -19.64 11.83
N ALA A 4 -8.60 -19.25 12.63
CA ALA A 4 -8.72 -18.11 13.52
C ALA A 4 -9.05 -16.88 12.66
N ASN A 5 -10.15 -16.21 13.00
CA ASN A 5 -10.65 -15.03 12.35
C ASN A 5 -9.68 -13.86 12.62
N SER A 6 -8.60 -13.75 11.84
CA SER A 6 -7.66 -12.64 11.99
C SER A 6 -8.40 -11.33 11.74
N PRO A 7 -8.36 -10.35 12.66
CA PRO A 7 -9.10 -9.09 12.53
C PRO A 7 -8.74 -8.29 11.27
N LEU A 8 -7.61 -8.61 10.62
CA LEU A 8 -7.13 -7.95 9.41
C LEU A 8 -7.39 -8.75 8.12
N ALA A 9 -8.05 -9.90 8.20
CA ALA A 9 -8.35 -10.71 7.01
C ALA A 9 -9.20 -9.91 6.00
N GLY A 10 -8.68 -9.77 4.77
CA GLY A 10 -9.35 -9.01 3.70
C GLY A 10 -9.49 -7.51 4.00
N LYS A 11 -8.57 -6.93 4.78
CA LYS A 11 -8.55 -5.49 5.07
C LYS A 11 -7.24 -4.86 4.59
N VAL A 12 -7.38 -3.73 3.90
CA VAL A 12 -6.25 -2.87 3.52
C VAL A 12 -6.26 -1.62 4.40
N ALA A 13 -5.13 -1.34 5.07
CA ALA A 13 -4.92 -0.13 5.85
C ALA A 13 -3.85 0.75 5.19
N LEU A 14 -4.16 2.04 4.99
CA LEU A 14 -3.22 3.05 4.52
C LEU A 14 -2.89 3.99 5.67
N VAL A 15 -1.61 4.11 6.01
CA VAL A 15 -1.13 5.02 7.06
C VAL A 15 -0.30 6.13 6.42
N THR A 16 -0.82 7.35 6.44
CA THR A 16 -0.09 8.56 6.03
C THR A 16 0.55 9.23 7.26
N GLY A 17 1.81 9.67 7.17
CA GLY A 17 2.51 10.31 8.30
C GLY A 17 3.11 9.32 9.31
N ALA A 18 3.67 8.21 8.85
CA ALA A 18 4.24 7.15 9.70
C ALA A 18 5.68 7.42 10.19
N SER A 19 6.25 8.60 9.93
CA SER A 19 7.61 8.94 10.31
C SER A 19 7.81 9.21 11.80
N SER A 20 6.75 9.58 12.52
CA SER A 20 6.77 9.78 13.97
C SER A 20 5.36 9.83 14.59
N GLY A 21 5.27 9.68 15.91
CA GLY A 21 4.06 9.91 16.69
C GLY A 21 2.95 8.88 16.44
N ILE A 22 1.71 9.34 16.27
CA ILE A 22 0.53 8.45 16.16
C ILE A 22 0.61 7.58 14.90
N GLY A 23 1.10 8.12 13.78
CA GLY A 23 1.22 7.36 12.52
C GLY A 23 2.24 6.24 12.63
N GLU A 24 3.40 6.50 13.24
CA GLU A 24 4.42 5.48 13.50
C GLU A 24 3.89 4.36 14.41
N ALA A 25 3.28 4.73 15.55
CA ALA A 25 2.70 3.77 16.48
C ALA A 25 1.61 2.90 15.84
N THR A 26 0.78 3.52 14.97
CA THR A 26 -0.27 2.83 14.22
C THR A 26 0.33 1.86 13.19
N ALA A 27 1.33 2.30 12.42
CA ALA A 27 2.02 1.46 11.45
C ALA A 27 2.72 0.26 12.13
N ALA A 28 3.37 0.49 13.26
CA ALA A 28 4.00 -0.57 14.04
C ALA A 28 2.98 -1.59 14.57
N ALA A 29 1.85 -1.14 15.11
CA ALA A 29 0.78 -2.02 15.59
C ALA A 29 0.18 -2.85 14.44
N LEU A 30 -0.13 -2.22 13.30
CA LEU A 30 -0.62 -2.92 12.11
C LEU A 30 0.40 -3.92 11.58
N ALA A 31 1.70 -3.62 11.61
CA ALA A 31 2.75 -4.51 11.13
C ALA A 31 2.90 -5.78 12.00
N VAL A 32 2.71 -5.66 13.32
CA VAL A 32 2.70 -6.82 14.23
C VAL A 32 1.53 -7.76 13.90
N GLU A 33 0.35 -7.20 13.66
CA GLU A 33 -0.87 -7.95 13.32
C GLU A 33 -0.85 -8.48 11.86
N ALA A 34 -0.19 -7.78 10.94
CA ALA A 34 -0.10 -8.16 9.52
C ALA A 34 0.83 -9.35 9.24
N LYS A 35 1.67 -9.77 10.21
CA LYS A 35 2.52 -10.97 10.08
C LYS A 35 1.75 -12.30 9.91
N ALA A 36 0.42 -12.26 9.87
CA ALA A 36 -0.45 -13.40 9.57
C ALA A 36 -0.96 -13.46 8.11
N GLY A 37 -0.62 -12.50 7.23
CA GLY A 37 -1.14 -12.43 5.85
C GLY A 37 -0.08 -12.60 4.76
N ASP A 38 -0.45 -13.29 3.69
CA ASP A 38 0.29 -13.81 2.52
C ASP A 38 1.07 -12.78 1.65
N VAL A 39 1.86 -11.87 2.23
CA VAL A 39 2.68 -10.90 1.46
C VAL A 39 3.78 -11.54 0.63
N ALA A 40 4.06 -12.84 0.83
CA ALA A 40 5.15 -13.55 0.17
C ALA A 40 4.86 -13.95 -1.29
N ASN A 41 3.60 -13.94 -1.73
CA ASN A 41 3.17 -14.45 -3.04
C ASN A 41 2.68 -13.37 -4.02
N MET A 42 2.81 -12.07 -3.68
CA MET A 42 2.37 -10.97 -4.54
C MET A 42 3.45 -10.58 -5.53
N GLU A 43 3.08 -10.40 -6.82
CA GLU A 43 3.97 -9.77 -7.79
C GLU A 43 4.20 -8.30 -7.39
N ALA A 44 5.40 -8.02 -6.90
CA ALA A 44 5.73 -6.70 -6.36
C ALA A 44 5.82 -5.66 -7.48
N VAL A 45 5.33 -4.45 -7.18
CA VAL A 45 5.56 -3.28 -8.04
C VAL A 45 7.06 -3.06 -8.21
N THR A 46 7.52 -2.97 -9.45
CA THR A 46 8.95 -2.80 -9.77
C THR A 46 9.34 -1.32 -9.78
N ALA A 47 10.65 -1.04 -9.77
CA ALA A 47 11.16 0.32 -9.93
C ALA A 47 10.77 0.94 -11.29
N GLU A 48 10.64 0.12 -12.34
CA GLU A 48 10.22 0.57 -13.67
C GLU A 48 8.76 1.03 -13.68
N ASP A 49 7.88 0.33 -12.95
CA ASP A 49 6.47 0.72 -12.80
C ASP A 49 6.33 2.10 -12.15
N ILE A 50 7.14 2.37 -11.12
CA ILE A 50 7.19 3.68 -10.45
C ILE A 50 7.69 4.76 -11.42
N ALA A 51 8.77 4.48 -12.16
CA ALA A 51 9.31 5.43 -13.13
C ALA A 51 8.28 5.78 -14.23
N ASN A 52 7.54 4.79 -14.72
CA ASN A 52 6.48 4.98 -15.71
C ASN A 52 5.31 5.80 -15.15
N ALA A 53 4.92 5.58 -13.89
CA ALA A 53 3.87 6.35 -13.24
C ALA A 53 4.26 7.83 -13.07
N ILE A 54 5.51 8.09 -12.66
CA ILE A 54 6.06 9.46 -12.56
C ILE A 54 6.09 10.12 -13.95
N LEU A 55 6.58 9.40 -14.97
CA LEU A 55 6.64 9.92 -16.34
C LEU A 55 5.24 10.28 -16.87
N SER A 56 4.22 9.47 -16.55
CA SER A 56 2.82 9.76 -16.86
C SER A 56 2.32 11.03 -16.17
N ALA A 57 2.63 11.21 -14.88
CA ALA A 57 2.19 12.37 -14.11
C ALA A 57 2.84 13.68 -14.58
N VAL A 58 4.12 13.65 -14.99
CA VAL A 58 4.83 14.84 -15.48
C VAL A 58 4.37 15.25 -16.89
N ARG A 59 3.83 14.32 -17.68
CA ARG A 59 3.37 14.57 -19.06
C ARG A 59 1.97 15.17 -19.17
N GLN A 60 1.32 15.45 -18.05
CA GLN A 60 -0.05 15.98 -18.05
C GLN A 60 -0.10 17.38 -18.70
N PRO A 61 -1.22 17.75 -19.35
CA PRO A 61 -1.35 19.06 -19.97
C PRO A 61 -1.29 20.17 -18.91
N PRO A 62 -0.91 21.41 -19.27
CA PRO A 62 -0.72 22.52 -18.30
C PRO A 62 -1.93 22.85 -17.43
N ARG A 63 -3.13 22.40 -17.82
CA ARG A 63 -4.39 22.58 -17.08
C ARG A 63 -4.66 21.50 -16.02
N ALA A 64 -3.82 20.48 -15.93
CA ALA A 64 -4.02 19.34 -15.05
C ALA A 64 -2.91 19.26 -14.00
N ASN A 65 -3.30 18.94 -12.77
CA ASN A 65 -2.39 18.72 -11.65
C ASN A 65 -2.66 17.31 -11.08
N VAL A 66 -1.58 16.58 -10.77
CA VAL A 66 -1.63 15.27 -10.14
C VAL A 66 -1.23 15.44 -8.68
N ASN A 67 -2.21 15.34 -7.79
CA ASN A 67 -1.98 15.52 -6.35
C ASN A 67 -1.42 14.26 -5.68
N GLU A 68 -1.86 13.08 -6.12
CA GLU A 68 -1.44 11.78 -5.56
C GLU A 68 -1.49 10.68 -6.63
N ILE A 69 -0.56 9.73 -6.52
CA ILE A 69 -0.52 8.52 -7.34
C ILE A 69 -0.45 7.33 -6.39
N LEU A 70 -1.50 6.51 -6.38
CA LEU A 70 -1.54 5.28 -5.60
C LEU A 70 -1.29 4.08 -6.51
N ILE A 71 -0.22 3.34 -6.24
CA ILE A 71 0.21 2.16 -7.01
C ILE A 71 0.21 0.97 -6.04
N ARG A 72 -0.44 -0.11 -6.44
CA ARG A 72 -0.53 -1.34 -5.68
C ARG A 72 -0.56 -2.54 -6.63
N PRO A 73 -0.01 -3.70 -6.25
CA PRO A 73 -0.18 -4.94 -7.00
C PRO A 73 -1.66 -5.26 -7.20
N THR A 74 -2.03 -5.78 -8.37
CA THR A 74 -3.42 -6.16 -8.68
C THR A 74 -3.90 -7.34 -7.86
N ASP A 75 -2.98 -8.20 -7.42
CA ASP A 75 -3.27 -9.38 -6.60
C ASP A 75 -3.43 -9.04 -5.10
N GLN A 76 -3.38 -7.75 -4.75
CA GLN A 76 -3.77 -7.28 -3.43
C GLN A 76 -5.31 -7.34 -3.32
N GLU A 77 -5.85 -8.45 -2.80
CA GLU A 77 -7.30 -8.64 -2.66
C GLU A 77 -7.96 -7.48 -1.88
N ARG A 78 -9.16 -7.11 -2.35
CA ARG A 78 -9.97 -5.97 -1.92
C ARG A 78 -10.80 -6.26 -0.67
#